data_AF-A0A0F4JIK2-F1
#
_entry.id   AF-A0A0F4JIK2-F1
#
_cell.length_a   1.000
_cell.length_b   1.000
_cell.length_c   1.000
_cell.angle_alpha   90.00
_cell.angle_beta   90.00
_cell.angle_gamma   90.00
#
_symmetry.space_group_name_H-M   'P 1'
#
loop_
_entity.id
_entity.type
_entity.pdbx_description
1 polymer ?
#
loop_
_entity_poly.entity_id
_entity_poly.type
_entity_poly.pdbx_seq_one_letter_code
_entity_poly.pdbx_strand_id
1 'polypeptide(L)'
;LASDATVWAAGFAVSPIAAAAGLAVTETGRILVDRTMRSLSHPNVYAAGDSVHAIGDNGLPLPMSCATAGFTGMQALQAIMGRLTGSKVGHVKLAYLGNHISLGRRDGILQPVDREGRATPRHFGGRKAARIKEAILRTARWTSWHPTFRLPKRKRHLTAAPQASAAHAPQSSAAHAAPYAPDAPAGRAVA
;
A
#
# COMPACT_ATOMS: atom_id res chain seq x y z
N LEU A 1 15.67 -20.03 -25.13
CA LEU A 1 15.28 -19.55 -26.48
C LEU A 1 16.37 -18.60 -26.94
N ALA A 2 16.90 -18.77 -28.16
CA ALA A 2 17.82 -17.77 -28.71
C ALA A 2 17.02 -16.50 -29.07
N SER A 3 17.56 -15.32 -28.74
CA SER A 3 16.92 -14.03 -29.00
C SER A 3 17.98 -12.93 -29.09
N ASP A 4 17.79 -11.93 -29.96
CA ASP A 4 18.65 -10.74 -30.01
C ASP A 4 18.44 -9.80 -28.81
N ALA A 5 17.25 -9.83 -28.21
CA ALA A 5 16.92 -9.10 -26.99
C ALA A 5 15.89 -9.86 -26.13
N THR A 6 16.07 -9.82 -24.81
CA THR A 6 15.13 -10.36 -23.82
C THR A 6 14.72 -9.27 -22.83
N VAL A 7 13.41 -9.10 -22.61
CA VAL A 7 12.84 -8.19 -21.61
C VAL A 7 12.15 -8.99 -20.53
N TRP A 8 12.54 -8.77 -19.27
CA TRP A 8 11.92 -9.44 -18.12
C TRP A 8 10.81 -8.58 -17.50
N ALA A 9 9.58 -9.07 -17.53
CA ALA A 9 8.41 -8.41 -16.96
C ALA A 9 7.54 -9.34 -16.10
N ALA A 10 8.09 -10.49 -15.67
CA ALA A 10 7.34 -11.53 -14.95
C ALA A 10 7.21 -11.29 -13.44
N GLY A 11 7.83 -10.24 -12.89
CA GLY A 11 7.70 -9.86 -11.49
C GLY A 11 8.76 -8.86 -11.04
N PHE A 12 8.58 -8.30 -9.85
CA PHE A 12 9.57 -7.43 -9.19
C PHE A 12 9.61 -7.70 -7.69
N ALA A 13 10.75 -7.39 -7.07
CA ALA A 13 10.98 -7.47 -5.64
C ALA A 13 11.26 -6.06 -5.08
N VAL A 14 11.09 -5.90 -3.77
CA VAL A 14 11.44 -4.65 -3.09
C VAL A 14 12.93 -4.60 -2.75
N SER A 15 13.45 -3.40 -2.53
CA SER A 15 14.84 -3.19 -2.10
C SER A 15 15.10 -3.88 -0.75
N PRO A 16 16.27 -4.55 -0.57
CA PRO A 16 16.62 -5.18 0.70
C PRO A 16 16.95 -4.16 1.81
N ILE A 17 16.99 -2.86 1.49
CA ILE A 17 17.39 -1.81 2.43
C ILE A 17 16.55 -1.78 3.71
N ALA A 18 15.26 -2.14 3.65
CA ALA A 18 14.41 -2.16 4.83
C ALA A 18 14.86 -3.23 5.83
N ALA A 19 15.11 -4.44 5.34
CA ALA A 19 15.62 -5.54 6.16
C ALA A 19 17.02 -5.23 6.69
N ALA A 20 17.90 -4.70 5.82
CA ALA A 20 19.26 -4.28 6.21
C ALA A 20 19.26 -3.16 7.27
N ALA A 21 18.23 -2.30 7.27
CA ALA A 21 18.01 -1.27 8.28
C ALA A 21 17.34 -1.80 9.58
N GLY A 22 17.11 -3.10 9.70
CA GLY A 22 16.53 -3.74 10.89
C GLY A 22 15.01 -3.67 10.98
N LEU A 23 14.30 -3.21 9.94
CA LEU A 23 12.84 -3.25 9.94
C LEU A 23 12.34 -4.69 9.85
N ALA A 24 11.28 -5.01 10.59
CA ALA A 24 10.52 -6.24 10.39
C ALA A 24 9.91 -6.24 8.98
N VAL A 25 10.27 -7.25 8.20
CA VAL A 25 9.80 -7.45 6.83
C VAL A 25 9.24 -8.87 6.66
N THR A 26 8.39 -9.06 5.66
CA THR A 26 8.01 -10.39 5.16
C THR A 26 9.23 -11.09 4.55
N GLU A 27 9.11 -12.40 4.27
CA GLU A 27 10.10 -13.15 3.49
C GLU A 27 10.45 -12.50 2.14
N THR A 28 9.49 -11.83 1.50
CA THR A 28 9.72 -11.12 0.23
C THR A 28 10.26 -9.69 0.39
N GLY A 29 10.69 -9.31 1.60
CA GLY A 29 11.32 -8.02 1.91
C GLY A 29 10.37 -6.84 2.14
N ARG A 30 9.05 -7.01 2.03
CA ARG A 30 8.07 -5.95 2.27
C ARG A 30 7.93 -5.63 3.75
N ILE A 31 7.90 -4.35 4.10
CA ILE A 31 7.80 -3.86 5.48
C ILE A 31 6.45 -4.26 6.07
N LEU A 32 6.47 -4.89 7.24
CA LEU A 32 5.26 -5.21 8.01
C LEU A 32 4.75 -3.94 8.69
N VAL A 33 3.50 -3.58 8.41
CA VAL A 33 2.87 -2.35 8.91
C VAL A 33 1.52 -2.62 9.56
N ASP A 34 1.12 -1.75 10.49
CA ASP A 34 -0.25 -1.71 11.01
C ASP A 34 -1.23 -1.06 10.00
N ARG A 35 -2.52 -1.03 10.33
CA ARG A 35 -3.57 -0.43 9.48
C ARG A 35 -3.37 1.07 9.21
N THR A 36 -2.57 1.75 10.02
CA THR A 36 -2.18 3.16 9.86
C THR A 36 -0.91 3.36 9.05
N MET A 37 -0.35 2.28 8.49
CA MET A 37 0.90 2.23 7.71
C MET A 37 2.16 2.51 8.54
N ARG A 38 2.09 2.33 9.87
CA ARG A 38 3.22 2.43 10.78
C ARG A 38 3.96 1.10 10.82
N SER A 39 5.29 1.11 10.79
CA SER A 39 6.09 -0.10 10.96
C SER A 39 5.79 -0.77 12.31
N LEU A 40 5.63 -2.10 12.28
CA LEU A 40 5.40 -2.89 13.51
C LEU A 40 6.63 -2.98 14.41
N SER A 41 7.83 -2.79 13.85
CA SER A 41 9.10 -2.84 14.59
C SER A 41 9.61 -1.47 15.01
N HIS A 42 9.30 -0.43 14.24
CA HIS A 42 9.86 0.91 14.42
C HIS A 42 8.74 1.96 14.44
N PRO A 43 8.25 2.35 15.62
CA PRO A 43 7.09 3.22 15.75
C PRO A 43 7.26 4.63 15.13
N ASN A 44 8.48 5.07 14.85
CA ASN A 44 8.71 6.37 14.19
C ASN A 44 8.82 6.25 12.66
N VAL A 45 8.69 5.05 12.10
CA VAL A 45 8.81 4.77 10.68
C VAL A 45 7.43 4.46 10.10
N TYR A 46 7.13 5.11 8.98
CA TYR A 46 5.95 4.87 8.17
C TYR A 46 6.39 4.43 6.78
N ALA A 47 5.65 3.51 6.18
CA ALA A 47 5.96 2.99 4.87
C ALA A 47 4.70 2.94 4.00
N ALA A 48 4.84 3.02 2.68
CA ALA A 48 3.71 3.00 1.76
C ALA A 48 4.12 2.42 0.39
N GLY A 49 3.15 2.28 -0.51
CA GLY A 49 3.41 1.80 -1.87
C GLY A 49 3.78 0.32 -1.91
N ASP A 50 4.61 -0.04 -2.88
CA ASP A 50 4.98 -1.44 -3.10
C ASP A 50 5.93 -1.98 -2.02
N SER A 51 6.52 -1.09 -1.21
CA SER A 51 7.42 -1.44 -0.10
C SER A 51 6.73 -2.09 1.09
N VAL A 52 5.41 -2.01 1.19
CA VAL A 52 4.67 -2.49 2.37
C VAL A 52 3.90 -3.77 2.13
N HIS A 53 3.83 -4.58 3.17
CA HIS A 53 2.85 -5.64 3.30
C HIS A 53 1.66 -5.08 4.09
N ALA A 54 0.71 -4.48 3.36
CA ALA A 54 -0.50 -3.92 3.93
C ALA A 54 -1.69 -4.86 3.72
N ILE A 55 -2.50 -5.06 4.75
CA ILE A 55 -3.77 -5.78 4.66
C ILE A 55 -4.87 -4.78 4.26
N GLY A 56 -5.54 -5.08 3.15
CA GLY A 56 -6.67 -4.30 2.66
C GLY A 56 -7.90 -4.47 3.54
N ASP A 57 -8.90 -3.61 3.33
CA ASP A 57 -10.15 -3.64 4.11
C ASP A 57 -11.00 -4.89 3.81
N ASN A 58 -10.63 -5.68 2.81
CA ASN A 58 -11.19 -7.01 2.53
C ASN A 58 -10.48 -8.14 3.29
N GLY A 59 -9.50 -7.83 4.16
CA GLY A 59 -8.76 -8.82 4.94
C GLY A 59 -7.62 -9.50 4.17
N LEU A 60 -7.36 -9.13 2.92
CA LEU A 60 -6.33 -9.73 2.08
C LEU A 60 -5.12 -8.79 1.90
N PRO A 61 -3.91 -9.33 1.68
CA PRO A 61 -2.76 -8.51 1.32
C PRO A 61 -3.02 -7.70 0.04
N LEU A 62 -2.74 -6.40 0.09
CA LEU A 62 -2.79 -5.57 -1.12
C LEU A 62 -1.70 -6.01 -2.11
N PRO A 63 -2.01 -6.08 -3.42
CA PRO A 63 -0.98 -6.29 -4.43
C PRO A 63 -0.05 -5.08 -4.50
N MET A 64 1.20 -5.34 -4.90
CA MET A 64 2.10 -4.27 -5.35
C MET A 64 1.52 -3.66 -6.62
N SER A 65 1.10 -2.40 -6.53
CA SER A 65 0.36 -1.71 -7.57
C SER A 65 0.34 -0.21 -7.33
N CYS A 66 0.47 0.56 -8.40
CA CYS A 66 0.24 2.00 -8.33
C CYS A 66 -1.17 2.36 -7.86
N ALA A 67 -2.17 1.49 -8.10
CA ALA A 67 -3.54 1.70 -7.65
C ALA A 67 -3.68 1.66 -6.12
N THR A 68 -2.94 0.75 -5.46
CA THR A 68 -2.94 0.61 -4.00
C THR A 68 -1.94 1.55 -3.33
N ALA A 69 -0.87 1.93 -4.02
CA ALA A 69 0.14 2.87 -3.54
C ALA A 69 -0.44 4.24 -3.16
N GLY A 70 -1.40 4.74 -3.94
CA GLY A 70 -2.09 5.99 -3.60
C GLY A 70 -2.84 5.91 -2.27
N PHE A 71 -3.59 4.83 -2.04
CA PHE A 71 -4.36 4.63 -0.80
C PHE A 71 -3.46 4.45 0.43
N THR A 72 -2.40 3.65 0.32
CA THR A 72 -1.43 3.46 1.40
C THR A 72 -0.70 4.77 1.74
N GLY A 73 -0.27 5.54 0.73
CA GLY A 73 0.34 6.84 0.94
C GLY A 73 -0.60 7.84 1.64
N MET A 74 -1.86 7.90 1.22
CA MET A 74 -2.87 8.74 1.89
C MET A 74 -3.10 8.31 3.35
N GLN A 75 -3.16 7.00 3.63
CA GLN A 75 -3.33 6.50 5.00
C GLN A 75 -2.12 6.85 5.88
N ALA A 76 -0.89 6.67 5.38
CA ALA A 76 0.33 7.05 6.09
C ALA A 76 0.32 8.55 6.41
N LEU A 77 -0.07 9.39 5.44
CA LEU A 77 -0.21 10.82 5.64
C LEU A 77 -1.24 11.16 6.74
N GLN A 78 -2.42 10.54 6.74
CA GLN A 78 -3.42 10.75 7.80
C GLN A 78 -2.87 10.38 9.18
N ALA A 79 -2.11 9.29 9.27
CA ALA A 79 -1.50 8.84 10.51
C ALA A 79 -0.43 9.82 11.01
N ILE A 80 0.49 10.23 10.14
CA ILE A 80 1.56 11.19 10.46
C ILE A 80 0.93 12.52 10.92
N MET A 81 0.01 13.06 10.14
CA MET A 81 -0.64 14.33 10.48
C MET A 81 -1.41 14.23 11.79
N GLY A 82 -2.22 13.19 11.99
CA GLY A 82 -2.99 13.00 13.22
C GLY A 82 -2.11 12.96 14.46
N ARG A 83 -0.99 12.21 14.41
CA ARG A 83 -0.07 12.11 15.55
C ARG A 83 0.70 13.39 15.81
N LEU A 84 1.18 14.06 14.76
CA LEU A 84 1.91 15.32 14.90
C LEU A 84 1.04 16.45 15.46
N THR A 85 -0.27 16.44 15.19
CA THR A 85 -1.19 17.51 15.59
C THR A 85 -2.14 17.10 16.72
N GLY A 86 -1.90 15.96 17.38
CA GLY A 86 -2.76 15.43 18.44
C GLY A 86 -4.21 15.17 18.02
N SER A 87 -4.46 15.07 16.71
CA SER A 87 -5.78 14.91 16.13
C SER A 87 -6.08 13.43 15.90
N LYS A 88 -7.37 13.07 15.84
CA LYS A 88 -7.79 11.70 15.50
C LYS A 88 -7.22 11.29 14.14
N VAL A 89 -6.58 10.12 14.08
CA VAL A 89 -6.07 9.55 12.82
C VAL A 89 -7.25 9.13 11.95
N GLY A 90 -7.33 9.72 10.75
CA GLY A 90 -8.33 9.35 9.75
C GLY A 90 -8.04 7.99 9.11
N HIS A 91 -9.11 7.29 8.73
CA HIS A 91 -9.02 6.00 8.04
C HIS A 91 -9.33 6.20 6.55
N VAL A 92 -8.35 5.91 5.70
CA VAL A 92 -8.47 5.87 4.24
C VAL A 92 -8.80 4.45 3.84
N LYS A 93 -9.78 4.27 2.95
CA LYS A 93 -10.14 2.94 2.43
C LYS A 93 -8.95 2.31 1.71
N LEU A 94 -8.54 1.13 2.15
CA LEU A 94 -7.46 0.36 1.54
C LEU A 94 -8.08 -0.72 0.65
N ALA A 95 -8.19 -0.41 -0.65
CA ALA A 95 -8.85 -1.30 -1.60
C ALA A 95 -8.06 -1.42 -2.91
N TYR A 96 -8.13 -2.62 -3.49
CA TYR A 96 -7.73 -2.86 -4.86
C TYR A 96 -9.00 -3.02 -5.70
N LEU A 97 -9.22 -2.10 -6.65
CA LEU A 97 -10.52 -1.99 -7.34
C LEU A 97 -10.56 -2.72 -8.68
N GLY A 98 -9.41 -2.98 -9.29
CA GLY A 98 -9.37 -3.63 -10.59
C GLY A 98 -8.02 -3.51 -11.31
N ASN A 99 -7.94 -4.25 -12.41
CA ASN A 99 -6.87 -4.19 -13.38
C ASN A 99 -7.16 -3.09 -14.41
N HIS A 100 -6.13 -2.33 -14.78
CA HIS A 100 -6.20 -1.40 -15.89
C HIS A 100 -4.94 -1.47 -16.75
N ILE A 101 -5.03 -2.30 -17.79
CA ILE A 101 -3.92 -2.69 -18.65
C ILE A 101 -4.07 -1.96 -19.99
N SER A 102 -3.01 -1.29 -20.44
CA SER A 102 -2.98 -0.64 -21.75
C SER A 102 -2.54 -1.62 -22.82
N LEU A 103 -3.21 -1.60 -23.97
CA LEU A 103 -2.89 -2.38 -25.16
C LEU A 103 -2.49 -1.40 -26.28
N GLY A 104 -1.31 -0.81 -26.13
CA GLY A 104 -0.87 0.30 -26.97
C GLY A 104 -1.62 1.61 -26.70
N ARG A 105 -1.48 2.59 -27.59
CA ARG A 105 -2.02 3.96 -27.39
C ARG A 105 -3.53 4.07 -27.56
N ARG A 106 -4.16 3.12 -28.23
CA ARG A 106 -5.56 3.21 -28.69
C ARG A 106 -6.46 2.11 -28.14
N ASP A 107 -5.93 1.23 -27.30
CA ASP A 107 -6.68 0.13 -26.72
C ASP A 107 -6.22 -0.15 -25.29
N GLY A 108 -7.05 -0.87 -24.54
CA GLY A 108 -6.80 -1.23 -23.16
C GLY A 108 -7.98 -1.97 -22.55
N ILE A 109 -7.76 -2.52 -21.37
CA ILE A 109 -8.76 -3.28 -20.61
C ILE A 109 -8.84 -2.68 -19.22
N LEU A 110 -10.06 -2.38 -18.77
CA LEU A 110 -10.38 -2.09 -17.38
C LEU A 110 -11.27 -3.22 -16.86
N GLN A 111 -10.79 -3.95 -15.86
CA GLN A 111 -11.44 -5.14 -15.34
C GLN A 111 -11.52 -5.05 -13.81
N PRO A 112 -12.73 -4.93 -13.24
CA PRO A 112 -12.91 -4.94 -11.79
C PRO A 112 -12.46 -6.26 -11.16
N VAL A 113 -12.06 -6.19 -9.90
CA VAL A 113 -11.86 -7.39 -9.06
C VAL A 113 -12.99 -7.55 -8.05
N ASP A 114 -13.24 -8.79 -7.64
CA ASP A 114 -14.16 -9.12 -6.55
C ASP A 114 -13.55 -8.86 -5.17
N ARG A 115 -14.28 -9.20 -4.11
CA ARG A 115 -13.82 -9.01 -2.72
C ARG A 115 -12.62 -9.88 -2.40
N GLU A 116 -12.44 -11.00 -3.09
CA GLU A 116 -11.30 -11.89 -2.93
C GLU A 116 -10.11 -11.50 -3.83
N GLY A 117 -10.20 -10.35 -4.51
CA GLY A 117 -9.15 -9.83 -5.36
C GLY A 117 -9.03 -10.53 -6.71
N ARG A 118 -9.99 -11.39 -7.09
CA ARG A 118 -9.98 -12.09 -8.38
C ARG A 118 -10.60 -11.23 -9.47
N ALA A 119 -10.02 -11.28 -10.65
CA ALA A 119 -10.54 -10.57 -11.81
C ALA A 119 -11.94 -11.08 -12.18
N THR A 120 -12.91 -10.17 -12.29
CA THR A 120 -14.28 -10.53 -12.66
C THR A 120 -14.40 -10.83 -14.16
N PRO A 121 -15.40 -11.62 -14.62
CA PRO A 121 -15.62 -11.85 -16.05
C PRO A 121 -15.97 -10.57 -16.83
N ARG A 122 -16.50 -9.56 -16.13
CA ARG A 122 -16.88 -8.27 -16.72
C ARG A 122 -15.61 -7.44 -16.93
N HIS A 123 -15.43 -6.96 -18.14
CA HIS A 123 -14.36 -6.03 -18.47
C HIS A 123 -14.84 -4.99 -19.48
N PHE A 124 -14.15 -3.86 -19.51
CA PHE A 124 -14.37 -2.77 -20.43
C PHE A 124 -13.13 -2.57 -21.29
N GLY A 125 -13.25 -2.80 -22.58
CA GLY A 125 -12.15 -2.75 -23.54
C GLY A 125 -12.12 -1.50 -24.42
N GLY A 126 -11.14 -1.43 -25.32
CA GLY A 126 -11.15 -0.50 -26.44
C GLY A 126 -10.58 0.89 -26.12
N ARG A 127 -10.81 1.80 -27.07
CA ARG A 127 -10.37 3.20 -27.00
C ARG A 127 -10.84 3.93 -25.74
N LYS A 128 -12.01 3.57 -25.21
CA LYS A 128 -12.54 4.21 -24.00
C LYS A 128 -11.68 3.87 -22.79
N ALA A 129 -11.26 2.60 -22.63
CA ALA A 129 -10.34 2.20 -21.56
C ALA A 129 -8.97 2.90 -21.70
N ALA A 130 -8.46 3.05 -22.93
CA ALA A 130 -7.24 3.80 -23.19
C ALA A 130 -7.35 5.29 -22.80
N ARG A 131 -8.47 5.95 -23.15
CA ARG A 131 -8.73 7.36 -22.77
C ARG A 131 -8.82 7.55 -21.25
N ILE A 132 -9.47 6.62 -20.55
CA ILE A 132 -9.52 6.64 -19.08
C ILE A 132 -8.10 6.55 -18.51
N LYS A 133 -7.24 5.68 -19.08
CA LYS A 133 -5.85 5.55 -18.62
C LYS A 133 -5.09 6.85 -18.82
N GLU A 134 -5.22 7.45 -19.99
CA GLU A 134 -4.56 8.74 -20.29
C GLU A 134 -5.03 9.84 -19.33
N ALA A 135 -6.32 9.91 -19.03
CA ALA A 135 -6.86 10.86 -18.06
C ALA A 135 -6.28 10.65 -16.65
N ILE A 136 -6.18 9.39 -16.18
CA ILE A 136 -5.54 9.06 -14.90
C ILE A 136 -4.09 9.53 -14.89
N LEU A 137 -3.31 9.22 -15.93
CA LEU A 137 -1.89 9.60 -15.99
C LEU A 137 -1.68 11.11 -16.08
N ARG A 138 -2.51 11.81 -16.87
CA ARG A 138 -2.50 13.28 -16.94
C ARG A 138 -2.84 13.89 -15.58
N THR A 139 -3.83 13.33 -14.89
CA THR A 139 -4.23 13.79 -13.55
C THR A 139 -3.12 13.54 -12.54
N ALA A 140 -2.55 12.34 -12.50
CA ALA A 140 -1.42 12.01 -11.63
C ALA A 140 -0.22 12.93 -11.86
N ARG A 141 0.11 13.21 -13.12
CA ARG A 141 1.13 14.20 -13.45
C ARG A 141 0.73 15.56 -12.90
N TRP A 142 -0.45 16.06 -13.21
CA TRP A 142 -0.88 17.38 -12.75
C TRP A 142 -0.85 17.52 -11.22
N THR A 143 -1.28 16.49 -10.48
CA THR A 143 -1.26 16.50 -9.00
C THR A 143 0.14 16.44 -8.42
N SER A 144 1.09 15.76 -9.07
CA SER A 144 2.51 15.84 -8.66
C SER A 144 3.05 17.27 -8.78
N TRP A 145 2.62 18.03 -9.80
CA TRP A 145 2.99 19.45 -9.95
C TRP A 145 2.14 20.39 -9.09
N HIS A 146 0.94 19.97 -8.67
CA HIS A 146 0.01 20.74 -7.84
C HIS A 146 -0.48 19.92 -6.64
N PRO A 147 0.39 19.61 -5.66
CA PRO A 147 0.10 18.65 -4.59
C PRO A 147 -1.04 19.07 -3.65
N THR A 148 -1.37 20.36 -3.59
CA THR A 148 -2.52 20.85 -2.82
C THR A 148 -3.82 20.86 -3.64
N PHE A 149 -3.83 20.32 -4.87
CA PHE A 149 -4.94 20.49 -5.82
C PHE A 149 -5.35 21.96 -6.02
N ARG A 150 -4.40 22.89 -5.85
CA ARG A 150 -4.64 24.35 -5.79
C ARG A 150 -5.57 24.81 -4.66
N LEU A 151 -5.86 23.97 -3.68
CA LEU A 151 -6.55 24.36 -2.46
C LEU A 151 -5.63 25.17 -1.54
N PRO A 152 -6.20 26.08 -0.73
CA PRO A 152 -5.43 26.86 0.23
C PRO A 152 -4.74 25.96 1.26
N LYS A 153 -3.48 26.30 1.59
CA LYS A 153 -2.71 25.60 2.61
C LYS A 153 -3.33 25.84 3.98
N ARG A 154 -3.72 24.77 4.68
CA ARG A 154 -4.10 24.85 6.09
C ARG A 154 -2.85 24.75 6.97
N LYS A 155 -2.61 25.77 7.80
CA LYS A 155 -1.62 25.68 8.88
C LYS A 155 -2.18 24.79 9.99
N ARG A 156 -1.37 23.87 10.50
CA ARG A 156 -1.70 23.04 11.68
C ARG A 156 -0.64 23.26 12.73
N HIS A 157 -1.06 23.38 13.99
CA HIS A 157 -0.14 23.45 15.12
C HIS A 157 0.32 22.04 15.49
N LEU A 158 1.63 21.88 15.69
CA LEU A 158 2.18 20.66 16.24
C LEU A 158 1.80 20.59 17.72
N THR A 159 1.43 19.41 18.18
CA THR A 159 1.36 19.16 19.62
C THR A 159 2.78 19.06 20.15
N ALA A 160 3.08 19.69 21.29
CA ALA A 160 4.37 19.55 21.95
C ALA A 160 4.66 18.05 22.14
N ALA A 161 5.81 17.58 21.64
CA ALA A 161 6.18 16.19 21.73
C ALA A 161 6.34 15.81 23.21
N PRO A 162 5.73 14.72 23.70
CA PRO A 162 6.22 14.06 24.91
C PRO A 162 7.69 13.74 24.66
N GLN A 163 8.60 14.22 25.51
CA GLN A 163 10.01 13.84 25.46
C GLN A 163 10.07 12.31 25.52
N ALA A 164 10.43 11.67 24.40
CA ALA A 164 10.75 10.26 24.41
C ALA A 164 12.05 10.11 25.18
N SER A 165 11.95 9.76 26.47
CA SER A 165 13.09 9.31 27.26
C SER A 165 13.84 8.25 26.46
N ALA A 166 15.10 8.54 26.16
CA ALA A 166 16.07 7.54 25.74
C ALA A 166 16.25 6.56 26.90
N ALA A 167 15.45 5.51 26.95
CA ALA A 167 15.63 4.43 27.91
C ALA A 167 15.17 3.10 27.30
N HIS A 168 16.10 2.15 27.38
CA HIS A 168 15.94 0.70 27.19
C HIS A 168 16.20 0.15 25.78
N ALA A 169 17.48 -0.13 25.51
CA ALA A 169 17.87 -1.21 24.61
C ALA A 169 17.56 -2.56 25.28
N PRO A 170 16.84 -3.49 24.62
CA PRO A 170 16.73 -4.85 25.15
C PRO A 170 17.93 -5.70 24.68
N GLN A 171 18.51 -6.39 25.65
CA GLN A 171 19.50 -7.44 25.46
C GLN A 171 18.90 -8.61 24.67
N SER A 172 19.74 -9.24 23.85
CA SER A 172 19.41 -10.41 23.05
C SER A 172 19.05 -11.61 23.94
N SER A 173 17.85 -12.16 23.75
CA SER A 173 17.48 -13.49 24.22
C SER A 173 16.73 -14.18 23.07
N ALA A 174 17.36 -15.18 22.48
CA ALA A 174 16.76 -16.04 21.49
C ALA A 174 15.61 -16.85 22.11
N ALA A 175 14.40 -16.68 21.59
CA ALA A 175 13.29 -17.60 21.82
C ALA A 175 12.49 -17.75 20.53
N HIS A 176 12.35 -19.00 20.08
CA HIS A 176 11.59 -19.43 18.92
C HIS A 176 10.17 -18.83 18.90
N ALA A 177 9.81 -18.13 17.81
CA ALA A 177 8.45 -17.74 17.53
C ALA A 177 7.75 -18.83 16.69
N ALA A 178 6.67 -19.39 17.24
CA ALA A 178 5.76 -20.28 16.52
C ALA A 178 5.00 -19.52 15.42
N PRO A 179 4.58 -20.18 14.32
CA PRO A 179 3.86 -19.52 13.24
C PRO A 179 2.45 -19.09 13.65
N TYR A 180 2.08 -17.89 13.21
CA TYR A 180 0.74 -17.31 13.31
C TYR A 180 -0.30 -18.17 12.58
N ALA A 181 -1.35 -18.58 13.30
CA ALA A 181 -2.53 -19.25 12.75
C ALA A 181 -3.69 -18.25 12.61
N PRO A 182 -4.37 -18.17 11.45
CA PRO A 182 -5.56 -17.34 11.32
C PRO A 182 -6.77 -18.02 11.98
N ASP A 183 -7.58 -17.23 12.70
CA ASP A 183 -8.87 -17.67 13.24
C ASP A 183 -9.81 -18.08 12.10
N ALA A 184 -10.32 -19.31 12.17
CA ALA A 184 -11.32 -19.84 11.26
C ALA A 184 -12.69 -19.20 11.50
N PRO A 185 -13.48 -18.85 10.45
CA PRO A 185 -14.83 -18.37 10.64
C PRO A 185 -15.75 -19.50 11.11
N ALA A 186 -16.55 -19.20 12.13
CA ALA A 186 -17.60 -20.09 12.65
C ALA A 186 -18.54 -20.54 11.54
N GLY A 187 -18.56 -21.85 11.27
CA GLY A 187 -19.51 -22.48 10.38
C GLY A 187 -20.94 -22.30 10.91
N ARG A 188 -21.81 -21.72 10.10
CA ARG A 188 -23.25 -21.78 10.30
C ARG A 188 -23.77 -22.95 9.47
N ALA A 189 -24.12 -24.03 10.15
CA ALA A 189 -24.88 -25.14 9.57
C ALA A 189 -26.22 -24.62 9.04
N VAL A 190 -26.57 -25.02 7.83
CA VAL A 190 -27.94 -24.95 7.30
C VAL A 190 -28.24 -26.34 6.77
N ALA A 191 -29.28 -26.95 7.35
CA ALA A 191 -29.92 -28.17 6.89
C ALA A 191 -30.70 -27.92 5.60
#